data_AF-A0A3D3P1A1-F1
#
_entry.id   AF-A0A3D3P1A1-F1
#
_cell.length_a   1.000
_cell.length_b   1.000
_cell.length_c   1.000
_cell.angle_alpha   90.00
_cell.angle_beta   90.00
_cell.angle_gamma   90.00
#
_symmetry.space_group_name_H-M   'P 1'
#
loop_
_entity.id
_entity.type
_entity.pdbx_description
1 polymer ?
#
loop_
_entity_poly.entity_id
_entity_poly.type
_entity_poly.pdbx_seq_one_letter_code
_entity_poly.pdbx_strand_id
1 'polypeptide(L)'
;MFFLNKIFKLRDKANPEEEKPFLDHLEDLRIMVTRVVLTLLISTLACFFYKDELMSVIRRPVEQVWVERHEATLPEKEAISLDDWENALTFAEVSAPLGQYDSGLADRWWERATDKRTRRLTEAAILYRASLKLPEDTREDFISSISDDKSEARELALKLLVSKPADNLNAEGNLRLMSSLKPTETFMLTMKLAFFAGIIVSFPFLLYFLLQFIVPGLKEKERKALWPALTIGFGLFLGGVFFAYFFVLPNVLTFFYEWGKSMGISNDWRIGYYISFATTFVLIFGLAFEL
;
A
#
# COMPACT_ATOMS: atom_id res chain seq x y z
N MET A 1 -41.18 -15.33 -19.63
CA MET A 1 -40.97 -14.07 -18.86
C MET A 1 -41.56 -12.82 -19.54
N PHE A 2 -42.24 -12.91 -20.69
CA PHE A 2 -42.80 -11.75 -21.42
C PHE A 2 -44.28 -11.46 -21.10
N PHE A 3 -45.07 -12.49 -20.76
CA PHE A 3 -46.51 -12.35 -20.48
C PHE A 3 -46.85 -11.75 -19.12
N LEU A 4 -46.07 -12.08 -18.08
CA LEU A 4 -46.24 -11.53 -16.72
C LEU A 4 -45.99 -10.02 -16.69
N ASN A 5 -44.97 -9.56 -17.42
CA ASN A 5 -44.59 -8.15 -17.50
C ASN A 5 -45.68 -7.24 -18.10
N LYS A 6 -46.58 -7.82 -18.92
CA LYS A 6 -47.71 -7.11 -19.54
C LYS A 6 -48.94 -7.07 -18.63
N ILE A 7 -49.13 -8.08 -17.79
CA ILE A 7 -50.21 -8.15 -16.80
C ILE A 7 -49.93 -7.21 -15.62
N PHE A 8 -48.68 -7.16 -15.13
CA PHE A 8 -48.30 -6.25 -14.04
C PHE A 8 -48.33 -4.77 -14.45
N LYS A 9 -47.88 -4.44 -15.66
CA LYS A 9 -47.97 -3.06 -16.21
C LYS A 9 -49.40 -2.52 -16.36
N LEU A 10 -50.40 -3.38 -16.46
CA LEU A 10 -51.82 -2.96 -16.55
C LEU A 10 -52.39 -2.65 -15.16
N ARG A 11 -51.92 -3.32 -14.10
CA ARG A 11 -52.31 -3.05 -12.71
C ARG A 11 -51.62 -1.79 -12.15
N ASP A 12 -50.35 -1.58 -12.50
CA ASP A 12 -49.54 -0.41 -12.09
C ASP A 12 -50.14 0.93 -12.56
N LYS A 13 -50.94 0.92 -13.63
CA LYS A 13 -51.69 2.11 -14.12
C LYS A 13 -53.01 2.34 -13.42
N ALA A 14 -53.55 1.37 -12.69
CA ALA A 14 -54.89 1.40 -12.14
C ALA A 14 -54.94 1.88 -10.68
N ASN A 15 -53.85 1.74 -9.91
CA ASN A 15 -53.86 2.14 -8.50
C ASN A 15 -52.45 2.55 -8.01
N PRO A 16 -52.09 3.84 -8.09
CA PRO A 16 -50.75 4.34 -7.73
C PRO A 16 -50.47 4.36 -6.21
N GLU A 17 -51.46 4.06 -5.35
CA GLU A 17 -51.34 4.09 -3.88
C GLU A 17 -51.31 2.70 -3.21
N GLU A 18 -51.37 1.60 -3.98
CA GLU A 18 -51.28 0.24 -3.42
C GLU A 18 -49.80 -0.15 -3.21
N GLU A 19 -49.42 -0.41 -1.95
CA GLU A 19 -48.08 -0.94 -1.63
C GLU A 19 -47.80 -2.19 -2.46
N LYS A 20 -46.64 -2.21 -3.15
CA LYS A 20 -46.28 -3.31 -4.04
C LYS A 20 -46.33 -4.66 -3.29
N PRO A 21 -46.92 -5.72 -3.88
CA PRO A 21 -46.86 -7.07 -3.34
C PRO A 21 -45.42 -7.49 -3.01
N PHE A 22 -45.23 -8.22 -1.91
CA PHE A 22 -43.91 -8.68 -1.44
C PHE A 22 -43.07 -9.36 -2.55
N LEU A 23 -43.72 -10.12 -3.43
CA LEU A 23 -43.04 -10.80 -4.54
C LEU A 23 -42.52 -9.81 -5.60
N ASP A 24 -43.23 -8.72 -5.84
CA ASP A 24 -42.79 -7.65 -6.76
C ASP A 24 -41.61 -6.89 -6.16
N HIS A 25 -41.59 -6.72 -4.84
CA HIS A 25 -40.44 -6.15 -4.13
C HIS A 25 -39.20 -7.06 -4.19
N LEU A 26 -39.37 -8.38 -4.13
CA LEU A 26 -38.27 -9.33 -4.34
C LEU A 26 -37.75 -9.33 -5.79
N GLU A 27 -38.60 -9.08 -6.77
CA GLU A 27 -38.17 -8.91 -8.17
C GLU A 27 -37.37 -7.62 -8.34
N ASP A 28 -37.80 -6.51 -7.71
CA ASP A 28 -37.04 -5.26 -7.64
C ASP A 28 -35.65 -5.48 -6.99
N LEU A 29 -35.58 -6.27 -5.90
CA LEU A 29 -34.32 -6.63 -5.25
C LEU A 29 -33.39 -7.40 -6.20
N ARG A 30 -33.90 -8.41 -6.90
CA ARG A 30 -33.10 -9.21 -7.84
C ARG A 30 -32.53 -8.34 -8.96
N ILE A 31 -33.34 -7.45 -9.53
CA ILE A 31 -32.93 -6.56 -10.62
C ILE A 31 -31.85 -5.60 -10.11
N MET A 32 -32.04 -5.02 -8.92
CA MET A 32 -31.07 -4.14 -8.28
C MET A 32 -29.73 -4.87 -8.07
N VAL A 33 -29.75 -6.06 -7.45
CA VAL A 33 -28.54 -6.86 -7.22
C VAL A 33 -27.84 -7.20 -8.54
N THR A 34 -28.59 -7.58 -9.58
CA THR A 34 -28.02 -7.90 -10.89
C THR A 34 -27.31 -6.69 -11.49
N ARG A 35 -27.89 -5.49 -11.40
CA ARG A 35 -27.28 -4.23 -11.87
C ARG A 35 -26.05 -3.86 -11.06
N VAL A 36 -26.10 -4.01 -9.74
CA VAL A 36 -24.97 -3.78 -8.83
C VAL A 36 -23.80 -4.68 -9.20
N VAL A 37 -24.03 -5.99 -9.32
CA VAL A 37 -22.99 -6.95 -9.66
C VAL A 37 -22.39 -6.67 -11.04
N LEU A 38 -23.23 -6.39 -12.04
CA LEU A 38 -22.76 -6.09 -13.40
C LEU A 38 -21.92 -4.80 -13.45
N THR A 39 -22.35 -3.77 -12.72
CA THR A 39 -21.61 -2.50 -12.64
C THR A 39 -20.30 -2.66 -11.88
N LEU A 40 -20.28 -3.47 -10.82
CA LEU A 40 -19.06 -3.82 -10.10
C LEU A 40 -18.08 -4.61 -10.97
N LEU A 41 -18.56 -5.55 -11.77
CA LEU A 41 -17.70 -6.32 -12.68
C LEU A 41 -17.09 -5.41 -13.75
N ILE A 42 -17.88 -4.53 -14.38
CA ILE A 42 -17.39 -3.60 -15.39
C ILE A 42 -16.36 -2.63 -14.80
N SER A 43 -16.66 -2.04 -13.65
CA SER A 43 -15.74 -1.11 -12.97
C SER A 43 -14.47 -1.80 -12.50
N THR A 44 -14.56 -3.01 -11.94
CA THR A 44 -13.39 -3.81 -11.54
C THR A 44 -12.49 -4.12 -12.73
N LEU A 45 -13.07 -4.55 -13.86
CA LEU A 45 -12.31 -4.80 -15.10
C LEU A 45 -11.66 -3.51 -15.63
N ALA A 46 -12.36 -2.38 -15.59
CA ALA A 46 -11.80 -1.09 -15.98
C ALA A 46 -10.62 -0.69 -15.06
N CYS A 47 -10.79 -0.81 -13.75
CA CYS A 47 -9.73 -0.53 -12.77
C CYS A 47 -8.53 -1.47 -12.91
N PHE A 48 -8.74 -2.72 -13.33
CA PHE A 48 -7.67 -3.68 -13.55
C PHE A 48 -6.68 -3.23 -14.64
N PHE A 49 -7.14 -2.48 -15.66
CA PHE A 49 -6.24 -1.90 -16.68
C PHE A 49 -5.29 -0.85 -16.09
N TYR A 50 -5.70 -0.15 -15.03
CA TYR A 50 -4.92 0.88 -14.33
C TYR A 50 -4.26 0.34 -13.05
N LYS A 51 -3.97 -0.96 -13.02
CA LYS A 51 -3.44 -1.64 -11.84
C LYS A 51 -2.12 -1.05 -11.34
N ASP A 52 -1.27 -0.58 -12.25
CA ASP A 52 0.07 -0.11 -11.91
C ASP A 52 -0.02 1.27 -11.25
N GLU A 53 -0.91 2.14 -11.74
CA GLU A 53 -1.26 3.41 -11.12
C GLU A 53 -1.91 3.20 -9.74
N LEU A 54 -2.88 2.30 -9.63
CA LEU A 54 -3.52 1.98 -8.35
C LEU A 54 -2.51 1.46 -7.32
N MET A 55 -1.59 0.61 -7.76
CA MET A 55 -0.50 0.08 -6.93
C MET A 55 0.41 1.22 -6.45
N SER A 56 0.77 2.15 -7.34
CA SER A 56 1.58 3.31 -6.97
C SER A 56 0.87 4.20 -5.94
N VAL A 57 -0.44 4.43 -6.10
CA VAL A 57 -1.23 5.25 -5.17
C VAL A 57 -1.26 4.57 -3.82
N ILE A 58 -1.68 3.31 -3.73
CA ILE A 58 -1.84 2.66 -2.44
C ILE A 58 -0.50 2.50 -1.69
N ARG A 59 0.64 2.44 -2.39
CA ARG A 59 1.98 2.32 -1.78
C ARG A 59 2.51 3.61 -1.17
N ARG A 60 2.14 4.78 -1.69
CA ARG A 60 2.71 6.06 -1.24
C ARG A 60 2.67 6.28 0.27
N PRO A 61 1.56 6.02 1.01
CA PRO A 61 1.52 6.30 2.44
C PRO A 61 2.47 5.41 3.25
N VAL A 62 2.65 4.15 2.86
CA VAL A 62 3.64 3.28 3.52
C VAL A 62 5.06 3.66 3.14
N GLU A 63 5.31 4.05 1.88
CA GLU A 63 6.62 4.53 1.44
C GLU A 63 7.03 5.80 2.20
N GLN A 64 6.13 6.75 2.39
CA GLN A 64 6.39 7.96 3.19
C GLN A 64 6.82 7.63 4.62
N VAL A 65 6.05 6.79 5.31
CA VAL A 65 6.36 6.39 6.69
C VAL A 65 7.63 5.53 6.75
N TRP A 66 7.84 4.67 5.76
CA TRP A 66 9.03 3.82 5.70
C TRP A 66 10.30 4.64 5.48
N VAL A 67 10.30 5.54 4.49
CA VAL A 67 11.43 6.40 4.15
C VAL A 67 11.78 7.29 5.33
N GLU A 68 10.81 8.02 5.88
CA GLU A 68 11.04 8.93 7.01
C GLU A 68 11.65 8.20 8.23
N ARG A 69 11.23 6.96 8.49
CA ARG A 69 11.70 6.20 9.66
C ARG A 69 13.02 5.48 9.44
N HIS A 70 13.32 5.03 8.22
CA HIS A 70 14.63 4.42 7.91
C HIS A 70 15.71 5.48 7.72
N GLU A 71 15.38 6.64 7.14
CA GLU A 71 16.26 7.80 7.12
C GLU A 71 16.56 8.28 8.55
N ALA A 72 15.59 8.24 9.46
CA ALA A 72 15.82 8.53 10.88
C ALA A 72 16.74 7.52 11.60
N THR A 73 16.95 6.32 11.05
CA THR A 73 17.97 5.37 11.54
C THR A 73 19.33 5.55 10.88
N LEU A 74 19.47 6.41 9.88
CA LEU A 74 20.76 6.75 9.31
C LEU A 74 21.39 7.91 10.12
N PRO A 75 22.73 7.99 10.21
CA PRO A 75 23.39 9.06 10.95
C PRO A 75 23.03 10.45 10.37
N GLU A 76 22.20 11.24 11.06
CA GLU A 76 21.71 12.57 10.62
C GLU A 76 22.82 13.52 10.14
N LYS A 77 24.03 13.41 10.70
CA LYS A 77 25.15 14.29 10.41
C LYS A 77 25.85 14.00 9.07
N GLU A 78 25.58 12.87 8.43
CA GLU A 78 26.23 12.49 7.15
C GLU A 78 25.35 12.68 5.91
N ALA A 79 24.11 13.17 6.09
CA ALA A 79 23.16 13.46 5.02
C ALA A 79 22.99 12.29 4.02
N ILE A 80 22.93 11.06 4.53
CA ILE A 80 22.78 9.84 3.71
C ILE A 80 21.29 9.61 3.48
N SER A 81 20.85 9.60 2.21
CA SER A 81 19.46 9.24 1.87
C SER A 81 19.25 7.72 1.95
N LEU A 82 17.98 7.30 2.01
CA LEU A 82 17.66 5.87 1.94
C LEU A 82 18.16 5.24 0.62
N ASP A 83 18.05 5.96 -0.49
CA ASP A 83 18.52 5.53 -1.80
C ASP A 83 20.05 5.37 -1.84
N ASP A 84 20.80 6.28 -1.22
CA ASP A 84 22.25 6.19 -1.11
C ASP A 84 22.65 4.91 -0.34
N TRP A 85 21.93 4.61 0.75
CA TRP A 85 22.15 3.42 1.56
C TRP A 85 21.77 2.12 0.85
N GLU A 86 20.64 2.11 0.14
CA GLU A 86 20.21 0.98 -0.68
C GLU A 86 21.22 0.66 -1.78
N ASN A 87 21.61 1.67 -2.56
CA ASN A 87 22.65 1.55 -3.57
C ASN A 87 23.95 0.99 -2.97
N ALA A 88 24.37 1.51 -1.81
CA ALA A 88 25.58 1.05 -1.15
C ALA A 88 25.52 -0.45 -0.78
N LEU A 89 24.38 -0.95 -0.33
CA LEU A 89 24.16 -2.36 -0.04
C LEU A 89 24.17 -3.21 -1.32
N THR A 90 23.60 -2.72 -2.43
CA THR A 90 23.61 -3.45 -3.71
C THR A 90 25.04 -3.57 -4.22
N PHE A 91 25.81 -2.47 -4.16
CA PHE A 91 27.22 -2.47 -4.50
C PHE A 91 28.05 -3.37 -3.57
N ALA A 92 27.67 -3.54 -2.30
CA ALA A 92 28.33 -4.48 -1.38
C ALA A 92 28.20 -5.94 -1.86
N GLU A 93 27.05 -6.31 -2.41
CA GLU A 93 26.81 -7.67 -2.94
C GLU A 93 27.62 -7.94 -4.21
N VAL A 94 27.81 -6.93 -5.06
CA VAL A 94 28.57 -7.05 -6.31
C VAL A 94 30.08 -6.97 -6.07
N SER A 95 30.53 -6.12 -5.15
CA SER A 95 31.96 -5.90 -4.89
C SER A 95 32.64 -7.08 -4.19
N ALA A 96 31.92 -7.80 -3.32
CA ALA A 96 32.51 -8.91 -2.56
C ALA A 96 33.00 -10.09 -3.44
N PRO A 97 32.26 -10.56 -4.47
CA PRO A 97 32.75 -11.57 -5.42
C PRO A 97 33.87 -11.08 -6.34
N LEU A 98 33.90 -9.79 -6.71
CA LEU A 98 34.87 -9.26 -7.67
C LEU A 98 36.30 -9.38 -7.17
N GLY A 99 36.55 -9.03 -5.90
CA GLY A 99 37.86 -9.14 -5.30
C GLY A 99 38.34 -10.58 -5.08
N GLN A 100 37.41 -11.55 -5.03
CA GLN A 100 37.77 -12.98 -4.92
C GLN A 100 38.22 -13.57 -6.26
N TYR A 101 37.76 -12.99 -7.38
CA TYR A 101 38.10 -13.46 -8.72
C TYR A 101 39.43 -12.88 -9.23
N ASP A 102 39.61 -11.56 -9.09
CA ASP A 102 40.83 -10.85 -9.49
C ASP A 102 41.01 -9.61 -8.60
N SER A 103 42.15 -9.52 -7.92
CA SER A 103 42.46 -8.44 -6.99
C SER A 103 42.47 -7.06 -7.67
N GLY A 104 42.81 -6.99 -8.97
CA GLY A 104 42.79 -5.75 -9.74
C GLY A 104 41.47 -5.46 -10.47
N LEU A 105 40.51 -6.39 -10.46
CA LEU A 105 39.20 -6.19 -11.08
C LEU A 105 38.30 -5.31 -10.21
N ALA A 106 38.34 -5.52 -8.90
CA ALA A 106 37.59 -4.70 -7.94
C ALA A 106 37.99 -3.22 -8.04
N ASP A 107 39.30 -2.92 -8.07
CA ASP A 107 39.79 -1.54 -8.17
C ASP A 107 39.35 -0.85 -9.46
N ARG A 108 39.45 -1.56 -10.61
CA ARG A 108 39.01 -1.03 -11.92
C ARG A 108 37.51 -0.81 -12.00
N TRP A 109 36.72 -1.58 -11.25
CA TRP A 109 35.29 -1.42 -11.15
C TRP A 109 34.94 -0.23 -10.26
N TRP A 110 35.56 -0.10 -9.09
CA TRP A 110 35.40 1.05 -8.19
C TRP A 110 35.74 2.38 -8.87
N GLU A 111 36.77 2.42 -9.72
CA GLU A 111 37.14 3.61 -10.50
C GLU A 111 36.09 4.03 -11.54
N ARG A 112 35.30 3.08 -12.06
CA ARG A 112 34.33 3.33 -13.14
C ARG A 112 32.89 3.44 -12.68
N ALA A 113 32.51 2.68 -11.67
CA ALA A 113 31.11 2.45 -11.31
C ALA A 113 30.60 3.39 -10.23
N THR A 114 31.48 4.04 -9.46
CA THR A 114 31.11 4.71 -8.21
C THR A 114 31.98 5.92 -7.91
N ASP A 115 31.39 6.91 -7.26
CA ASP A 115 32.08 8.06 -6.70
C ASP A 115 32.66 7.77 -5.30
N LYS A 116 33.54 8.66 -4.82
CA LYS A 116 34.24 8.50 -3.53
C LYS A 116 33.28 8.36 -2.35
N ARG A 117 32.12 9.03 -2.39
CA ARG A 117 31.09 8.98 -1.33
C ARG A 117 30.41 7.61 -1.30
N THR A 118 29.93 7.12 -2.45
CA THR A 118 29.28 5.81 -2.54
C THR A 118 30.23 4.69 -2.16
N ARG A 119 31.50 4.75 -2.59
CA ARG A 119 32.52 3.77 -2.18
C ARG A 119 32.70 3.71 -0.66
N ARG A 120 32.85 4.86 -0.01
CA ARG A 120 32.96 4.94 1.46
C ARG A 120 31.73 4.33 2.14
N LEU A 121 30.54 4.64 1.64
CA LEU A 121 29.28 4.15 2.20
C LEU A 121 29.15 2.62 2.03
N THR A 122 29.51 2.08 0.86
CA THR A 122 29.52 0.64 0.61
C THR A 122 30.53 -0.09 1.49
N GLU A 123 31.75 0.44 1.64
CA GLU A 123 32.75 -0.13 2.54
C GLU A 123 32.27 -0.14 3.99
N ALA A 124 31.64 0.94 4.46
CA ALA A 124 31.02 1.01 5.77
C ALA A 124 29.86 0.01 5.95
N ALA A 125 29.03 -0.15 4.91
CA ALA A 125 27.93 -1.12 4.90
C ALA A 125 28.42 -2.57 4.99
N ILE A 126 29.52 -2.91 4.31
CA ILE A 126 30.18 -4.21 4.41
C ILE A 126 30.66 -4.47 5.84
N LEU A 127 31.37 -3.51 6.44
CA LEU A 127 31.88 -3.63 7.81
C LEU A 127 30.74 -3.77 8.83
N TYR A 128 29.69 -2.97 8.67
CA TYR A 128 28.50 -3.04 9.51
C TYR A 128 27.81 -4.41 9.40
N ARG A 129 27.49 -4.89 8.19
CA ARG A 129 26.88 -6.23 7.97
C ARG A 129 27.73 -7.37 8.50
N ALA A 130 29.05 -7.28 8.34
CA ALA A 130 29.98 -8.27 8.88
C ALA A 130 29.94 -8.29 10.41
N SER A 131 29.95 -7.12 11.05
CA SER A 131 29.89 -7.01 12.52
C SER A 131 28.59 -7.57 13.11
N LEU A 132 27.46 -7.47 12.39
CA LEU A 132 26.18 -8.04 12.84
C LEU A 132 26.18 -9.58 12.93
N LYS A 133 27.13 -10.26 12.26
CA LYS A 133 27.31 -11.71 12.37
C LYS A 133 28.12 -12.13 13.59
N LEU A 134 28.67 -11.17 14.34
CA LEU A 134 29.44 -11.40 15.55
C LEU A 134 28.60 -11.14 16.82
N PRO A 135 28.99 -11.73 17.97
CA PRO A 135 28.45 -11.40 19.28
C PRO A 135 28.49 -9.90 19.57
N GLU A 136 27.46 -9.35 20.23
CA GLU A 136 27.26 -7.90 20.40
C GLU A 136 28.43 -7.21 21.12
N ASP A 137 29.05 -7.91 22.06
CA ASP A 137 30.22 -7.48 22.84
C ASP A 137 31.51 -7.34 22.02
N THR A 138 31.59 -7.97 20.85
CA THR A 138 32.82 -8.01 20.02
C THR A 138 32.74 -7.13 18.77
N ARG A 139 31.60 -6.49 18.50
CA ARG A 139 31.36 -5.78 17.23
C ARG A 139 32.20 -4.52 17.10
N GLU A 140 32.31 -3.74 18.16
CA GLU A 140 33.12 -2.50 18.17
C GLU A 140 34.61 -2.81 18.06
N ASP A 141 35.07 -3.84 18.77
CA ASP A 141 36.45 -4.33 18.71
C ASP A 141 36.79 -4.82 17.30
N PHE A 142 35.88 -5.55 16.66
CA PHE A 142 36.05 -5.98 15.28
C PHE A 142 36.22 -4.79 14.32
N ILE A 143 35.33 -3.81 14.36
CA ILE A 143 35.39 -2.64 13.46
C ILE A 143 36.64 -1.81 13.74
N SER A 144 37.01 -1.61 15.01
CA SER A 144 38.20 -0.86 15.39
C SER A 144 39.51 -1.54 15.01
N SER A 145 39.53 -2.88 14.90
CA SER A 145 40.70 -3.65 14.47
C SER A 145 41.06 -3.53 12.98
N ILE A 146 40.16 -2.95 12.16
CA ILE A 146 40.39 -2.77 10.71
C ILE A 146 41.43 -1.66 10.47
N SER A 147 42.29 -1.89 9.48
CA SER A 147 43.40 -1.03 9.07
C SER A 147 43.01 0.44 8.82
N ASP A 148 43.94 1.36 9.11
CA ASP A 148 43.73 2.81 9.06
C ASP A 148 43.55 3.39 7.65
N ASP A 149 43.90 2.63 6.60
CA ASP A 149 43.61 2.98 5.21
C ASP A 149 42.11 3.17 4.95
N LYS A 150 41.24 2.58 5.80
CA LYS A 150 39.78 2.70 5.74
C LYS A 150 39.18 3.50 6.88
N SER A 151 39.96 4.42 7.48
CA SER A 151 39.53 5.19 8.67
C SER A 151 38.16 5.87 8.51
N GLU A 152 37.85 6.43 7.34
CA GLU A 152 36.57 7.10 7.08
C GLU A 152 35.37 6.12 7.05
N ALA A 153 35.54 4.95 6.43
CA ALA A 153 34.50 3.91 6.38
C ALA A 153 34.31 3.25 7.76
N ARG A 154 35.40 3.10 8.53
CA ARG A 154 35.40 2.59 9.90
C ARG A 154 34.61 3.49 10.85
N GLU A 155 34.85 4.80 10.79
CA GLU A 155 34.12 5.79 11.61
C GLU A 155 32.61 5.75 11.29
N LEU A 156 32.26 5.66 10.02
CA LEU A 156 30.88 5.54 9.59
C LEU A 156 30.25 4.22 10.05
N ALA A 157 30.96 3.09 9.94
CA ALA A 157 30.48 1.79 10.41
C ALA A 157 30.20 1.76 11.92
N LEU A 158 31.02 2.44 12.73
CA LEU A 158 30.77 2.61 14.17
C LEU A 158 29.50 3.44 14.44
N LYS A 159 29.26 4.50 13.65
CA LYS A 159 28.00 5.27 13.75
C LYS A 159 26.78 4.42 13.36
N LEU A 160 26.92 3.57 12.33
CA LEU A 160 25.86 2.65 11.88
C LEU A 160 25.56 1.57 12.92
N LEU A 161 26.54 1.13 13.72
CA LEU A 161 26.30 0.22 14.86
C LEU A 161 25.41 0.84 15.94
N VAL A 162 25.51 2.15 16.14
CA VAL A 162 24.67 2.89 17.08
C VAL A 162 23.29 3.13 16.49
N SER A 163 23.23 3.56 15.22
CA SER A 163 21.97 3.94 14.57
C SER A 163 21.15 2.74 14.06
N LYS A 164 21.79 1.57 13.93
CA LYS A 164 21.23 0.26 13.56
C LYS A 164 20.26 0.32 12.36
N PRO A 165 20.68 0.83 11.18
CA PRO A 165 19.83 0.87 10.00
C PRO A 165 19.56 -0.55 9.46
N ALA A 166 18.49 -0.68 8.67
CA ALA A 166 18.15 -1.92 7.98
C ALA A 166 19.30 -2.37 7.06
N ASP A 167 19.68 -3.64 7.12
CA ASP A 167 20.91 -4.19 6.52
C ASP A 167 20.65 -5.26 5.44
N ASN A 168 19.38 -5.52 5.15
CA ASN A 168 18.94 -6.63 4.32
C ASN A 168 18.27 -6.16 3.02
N LEU A 169 18.80 -6.63 1.90
CA LEU A 169 18.21 -6.44 0.56
C LEU A 169 17.33 -7.62 0.17
N ASN A 170 16.33 -7.38 -0.68
CA ASN A 170 15.55 -8.42 -1.36
C ASN A 170 16.23 -8.84 -2.69
N ALA A 171 15.63 -9.78 -3.42
CA ALA A 171 16.18 -10.30 -4.68
C ALA A 171 16.23 -9.27 -5.82
N GLU A 172 15.57 -8.13 -5.67
CA GLU A 172 15.54 -7.02 -6.64
C GLU A 172 16.51 -5.89 -6.25
N GLY A 173 17.23 -6.03 -5.12
CA GLY A 173 18.21 -5.05 -4.65
C GLY A 173 17.66 -3.97 -3.73
N ASN A 174 16.41 -4.07 -3.29
CA ASN A 174 15.76 -3.06 -2.45
C ASN A 174 15.81 -3.42 -0.95
N LEU A 175 15.92 -2.43 -0.07
CA LEU A 175 15.79 -2.63 1.39
C LEU A 175 14.46 -3.32 1.71
N ARG A 176 14.42 -4.28 2.66
CA ARG A 176 13.27 -5.16 2.93
C ARG A 176 11.94 -4.47 3.30
N LEU A 177 11.27 -3.91 2.30
CA LEU A 177 9.82 -3.69 2.27
C LEU A 177 9.08 -4.89 1.67
N MET A 178 9.78 -5.73 0.89
CA MET A 178 9.13 -6.68 -0.01
C MET A 178 10.04 -7.88 -0.28
N SER A 179 9.88 -8.99 0.44
CA SER A 179 10.40 -10.26 -0.07
C SER A 179 9.41 -11.40 0.12
N SER A 180 9.21 -12.08 -1.01
CA SER A 180 8.33 -13.22 -1.29
C SER A 180 6.83 -12.92 -1.29
N LEU A 181 6.36 -12.15 -2.28
CA LEU A 181 5.06 -12.44 -2.86
C LEU A 181 5.25 -13.66 -3.77
N LYS A 182 4.58 -14.77 -3.46
CA LYS A 182 4.46 -15.85 -4.46
C LYS A 182 3.85 -15.22 -5.74
N PRO A 183 4.16 -15.72 -6.95
CA PRO A 183 3.52 -15.19 -8.17
C PRO A 183 1.99 -15.15 -8.08
N THR A 184 1.41 -16.11 -7.34
CA THR A 184 -0.02 -16.16 -7.01
C THR A 184 -0.49 -15.03 -6.09
N GLU A 185 0.35 -14.58 -5.16
CA GLU A 185 0.02 -13.51 -4.21
C GLU A 185 -0.05 -12.15 -4.89
N THR A 186 0.93 -11.81 -5.74
CA THR A 186 0.91 -10.55 -6.52
C THR A 186 -0.33 -10.44 -7.40
N PHE A 187 -0.70 -11.54 -8.07
CA PHE A 187 -1.91 -11.58 -8.88
C PHE A 187 -3.18 -11.38 -8.03
N MET A 188 -3.31 -12.10 -6.90
CA MET A 188 -4.46 -11.97 -6.00
C MET A 188 -4.58 -10.58 -5.39
N LEU A 189 -3.46 -9.95 -5.03
CA LEU A 189 -3.42 -8.58 -4.53
C LEU A 189 -3.88 -7.58 -5.59
N THR A 190 -3.42 -7.75 -6.83
CA THR A 190 -3.82 -6.91 -7.95
C THR A 190 -5.32 -7.01 -8.21
N MET A 191 -5.87 -8.22 -8.23
CA MET A 191 -7.31 -8.46 -8.39
C MET A 191 -8.13 -7.84 -7.25
N LYS A 192 -7.68 -8.00 -6.00
CA LYS A 192 -8.32 -7.36 -4.84
C LYS A 192 -8.30 -5.85 -4.97
N LEU A 193 -7.15 -5.26 -5.27
CA LEU A 193 -6.99 -3.82 -5.41
C LEU A 193 -7.91 -3.26 -6.49
N ALA A 194 -7.97 -3.90 -7.66
CA ALA A 194 -8.88 -3.53 -8.73
C ALA A 194 -10.36 -3.63 -8.30
N PHE A 195 -10.72 -4.65 -7.52
CA PHE A 195 -12.07 -4.81 -6.99
C PHE A 195 -12.46 -3.68 -6.01
N PHE A 196 -11.59 -3.35 -5.05
CA PHE A 196 -11.84 -2.25 -4.10
C PHE A 196 -11.90 -0.89 -4.81
N ALA A 197 -10.99 -0.63 -5.75
CA ALA A 197 -11.04 0.57 -6.58
C ALA A 197 -12.33 0.62 -7.42
N GLY A 198 -12.76 -0.53 -7.96
CA GLY A 198 -14.02 -0.70 -8.67
C GLY A 198 -15.22 -0.30 -7.82
N ILE A 199 -15.25 -0.69 -6.54
CA ILE A 199 -16.30 -0.26 -5.59
C ILE A 199 -16.31 1.27 -5.44
N ILE A 200 -15.15 1.89 -5.23
CA ILE A 200 -15.04 3.35 -5.04
C ILE A 200 -15.50 4.11 -6.29
N VAL A 201 -15.10 3.66 -7.48
CA VAL A 201 -15.46 4.31 -8.76
C VAL A 201 -16.93 4.07 -9.12
N SER A 202 -17.45 2.88 -8.87
CA SER A 202 -18.86 2.54 -9.12
C SER A 202 -19.81 3.03 -8.03
N PHE A 203 -19.28 3.55 -6.93
CA PHE A 203 -20.04 4.01 -5.78
C PHE A 203 -21.27 4.89 -6.08
N PRO A 204 -21.20 5.94 -6.94
CA PRO A 204 -22.38 6.75 -7.26
C PRO A 204 -23.50 5.94 -7.92
N PHE A 205 -23.14 4.92 -8.72
CA PHE A 205 -24.12 4.01 -9.32
C PHE A 205 -24.67 3.03 -8.28
N LEU A 206 -23.84 2.52 -7.37
CA LEU A 206 -24.28 1.65 -6.27
C LEU A 206 -25.31 2.37 -5.40
N LEU A 207 -25.01 3.61 -5.00
CA LEU A 207 -25.92 4.44 -4.23
C LEU A 207 -27.21 4.72 -5.00
N TYR A 208 -27.12 5.02 -6.30
CA TYR A 208 -28.29 5.19 -7.17
C TYR A 208 -29.18 3.93 -7.23
N PHE A 209 -28.61 2.74 -7.40
CA PHE A 209 -29.39 1.49 -7.46
C PHE A 209 -30.01 1.14 -6.11
N LEU A 210 -29.29 1.40 -5.01
CA LEU A 210 -29.79 1.20 -3.66
C LEU A 210 -30.97 2.14 -3.39
N LEU A 211 -30.84 3.43 -3.72
CA LEU A 211 -31.94 4.38 -3.61
C LEU A 211 -33.12 4.00 -4.51
N GLN A 212 -32.88 3.57 -5.75
CA GLN A 212 -33.94 3.10 -6.66
C GLN A 212 -34.76 1.94 -6.06
N PHE A 213 -34.14 1.08 -5.26
CA PHE A 213 -34.83 0.00 -4.57
C PHE A 213 -35.67 0.49 -3.38
N ILE A 214 -35.26 1.56 -2.70
CA ILE A 214 -35.98 2.15 -1.57
C ILE A 214 -37.12 3.07 -2.06
N VAL A 215 -36.96 3.76 -3.19
CA VAL A 215 -37.95 4.69 -3.80
C VAL A 215 -39.40 4.19 -3.81
N PRO A 216 -39.73 2.92 -4.14
CA PRO A 216 -41.10 2.43 -4.19
C PRO A 216 -41.82 2.51 -2.84
N GLY A 217 -41.08 2.55 -1.72
CA GLY A 217 -41.63 2.69 -0.37
C GLY A 217 -41.73 4.14 0.12
N LEU A 218 -41.33 5.14 -0.68
CA LEU A 218 -41.34 6.56 -0.28
C LEU A 218 -42.45 7.36 -0.98
N LYS A 219 -42.93 8.40 -0.30
CA LYS A 219 -43.97 9.30 -0.86
C LYS A 219 -43.43 10.07 -2.06
N GLU A 220 -44.31 10.41 -3.00
CA GLU A 220 -43.99 11.19 -4.23
C GLU A 220 -43.20 12.49 -3.95
N LYS A 221 -43.47 13.17 -2.82
CA LYS A 221 -42.75 14.39 -2.40
C LYS A 221 -41.34 14.10 -1.89
N GLU A 222 -41.10 12.93 -1.30
CA GLU A 222 -39.81 12.51 -0.72
C GLU A 222 -38.87 11.98 -1.80
N ARG A 223 -39.41 11.46 -2.91
CA ARG A 223 -38.63 11.01 -4.07
C ARG A 223 -37.72 12.11 -4.63
N LYS A 224 -38.12 13.39 -4.54
CA LYS A 224 -37.30 14.54 -4.96
C LYS A 224 -36.13 14.83 -4.01
N ALA A 225 -36.25 14.46 -2.73
CA ALA A 225 -35.17 14.63 -1.75
C ALA A 225 -34.03 13.62 -1.94
N LEU A 226 -34.25 12.55 -2.71
CA LEU A 226 -33.24 11.54 -2.98
C LEU A 226 -32.13 12.02 -3.92
N TRP A 227 -32.42 12.95 -4.84
CA TRP A 227 -31.42 13.54 -5.74
C TRP A 227 -30.33 14.34 -5.02
N PRO A 228 -30.66 15.28 -4.10
CA PRO A 228 -29.63 15.93 -3.28
C PRO A 228 -28.96 14.95 -2.32
N ALA A 229 -29.70 13.97 -1.75
CA ALA A 229 -29.11 12.95 -0.89
C ALA A 229 -28.06 12.11 -1.62
N LEU A 230 -28.29 11.74 -2.89
CA LEU A 230 -27.31 11.02 -3.72
C LEU A 230 -26.02 11.84 -3.90
N THR A 231 -26.15 13.14 -4.16
CA THR A 231 -25.01 14.03 -4.38
C THR A 231 -24.20 14.24 -3.09
N ILE A 232 -24.91 14.43 -1.97
CA ILE A 232 -24.30 14.60 -0.64
C ILE A 232 -23.64 13.30 -0.19
N GLY A 233 -24.32 12.14 -0.34
CA GLY A 233 -23.78 10.83 0.00
C GLY A 233 -22.52 10.49 -0.80
N PHE A 234 -22.54 10.71 -2.11
CA PHE A 234 -21.35 10.55 -2.94
C PHE A 234 -20.19 11.47 -2.48
N GLY A 235 -20.49 12.74 -2.18
CA GLY A 235 -19.49 13.68 -1.67
C GLY A 235 -18.91 13.27 -0.31
N LEU A 236 -19.75 12.78 0.61
CA LEU A 236 -19.36 12.26 1.92
C LEU A 236 -18.50 11.01 1.80
N PHE A 237 -18.90 10.04 0.98
CA PHE A 237 -18.13 8.84 0.72
C PHE A 237 -16.74 9.17 0.16
N LEU A 238 -16.68 10.03 -0.86
CA LEU A 238 -15.41 10.45 -1.45
C LEU A 238 -14.55 11.21 -0.43
N GLY A 239 -15.17 12.08 0.38
CA GLY A 239 -14.54 12.78 1.49
C GLY A 239 -13.97 11.83 2.54
N GLY A 240 -14.70 10.78 2.90
CA GLY A 240 -14.27 9.74 3.83
C GLY A 240 -13.10 8.92 3.28
N VAL A 241 -13.15 8.54 2.00
CA VAL A 241 -12.05 7.87 1.30
C VAL A 241 -10.78 8.73 1.30
N PHE A 242 -10.90 10.02 0.95
CA PHE A 242 -9.76 10.95 0.96
C PHE A 242 -9.21 11.19 2.36
N PHE A 243 -10.09 11.40 3.34
CA PHE A 243 -9.70 11.60 4.74
C PHE A 243 -8.95 10.37 5.28
N ALA A 244 -9.48 9.18 5.01
CA ALA A 244 -8.87 7.93 5.43
C ALA A 244 -7.48 7.73 4.80
N TYR A 245 -7.36 7.94 3.50
CA TYR A 245 -6.11 7.71 2.77
C TYR A 245 -5.03 8.73 3.14
N PHE A 246 -5.35 10.03 3.20
CA PHE A 246 -4.35 11.08 3.41
C PHE A 246 -4.02 11.37 4.87
N PHE A 247 -4.97 11.22 5.79
CA PHE A 247 -4.78 11.61 7.19
C PHE A 247 -4.75 10.41 8.12
N VAL A 248 -5.74 9.53 8.04
CA VAL A 248 -5.88 8.45 9.03
C VAL A 248 -4.85 7.35 8.79
N LEU A 249 -4.69 6.89 7.55
CA LEU A 249 -3.79 5.79 7.20
C LEU A 249 -2.34 6.07 7.64
N PRO A 250 -1.67 7.19 7.27
CA PRO A 250 -0.30 7.45 7.69
C PRO A 250 -0.14 7.54 9.23
N ASN A 251 -1.13 8.10 9.93
CA ASN A 251 -1.14 8.16 11.40
C ASN A 251 -1.23 6.75 12.02
N VAL A 252 -2.09 5.88 11.49
CA VAL A 252 -2.21 4.49 11.96
C VAL A 252 -0.94 3.70 11.67
N LEU A 253 -0.32 3.90 10.50
CA LEU A 253 0.94 3.23 10.16
C LEU A 253 2.06 3.64 11.12
N THR A 254 2.15 4.94 11.41
CA THR A 254 3.10 5.50 12.37
C THR A 254 2.90 4.91 13.76
N PHE A 255 1.65 4.84 14.22
CA PHE A 255 1.31 4.22 15.49
C PHE A 255 1.77 2.75 15.56
N PHE A 256 1.51 1.95 14.53
CA PHE A 256 1.95 0.55 14.51
C PHE A 256 3.48 0.41 14.54
N TYR A 257 4.19 1.31 13.87
CA TYR A 257 5.65 1.32 13.90
C TYR A 257 6.19 1.62 15.31
N GLU A 258 5.71 2.69 15.95
CA GLU A 258 6.15 3.09 17.30
C GLU A 258 5.78 2.07 18.36
N TRP A 259 4.58 1.52 18.25
CA TRP A 259 4.10 0.49 19.14
C TRP A 259 4.94 -0.79 19.02
N GLY A 260 5.25 -1.23 17.79
CA GLY A 260 6.15 -2.36 17.54
C GLY A 260 7.53 -2.15 18.17
N LYS A 261 8.10 -0.94 18.03
CA LYS A 261 9.38 -0.56 18.62
C LYS A 261 9.37 -0.64 20.16
N SER A 262 8.30 -0.17 20.80
CA SER A 262 8.20 -0.20 22.27
C SER A 262 8.15 -1.62 22.85
N MET A 263 7.71 -2.60 22.06
CA MET A 263 7.67 -4.01 22.44
C MET A 263 8.91 -4.82 22.00
N GLY A 264 9.91 -4.19 21.38
CA GLY A 264 11.12 -4.87 20.91
C GLY A 264 10.87 -5.83 19.72
N ILE A 265 9.76 -5.68 19.01
CA ILE A 265 9.42 -6.51 17.84
C ILE A 265 9.88 -5.77 16.58
N SER A 266 10.77 -6.40 15.80
CA SER A 266 11.12 -5.91 14.46
C SER A 266 9.89 -6.03 13.55
N ASN A 267 9.36 -4.88 13.12
CA ASN A 267 8.18 -4.84 12.29
C ASN A 267 8.60 -5.08 10.83
N ASP A 268 8.53 -6.33 10.35
CA ASP A 268 8.72 -6.66 8.94
C ASP A 268 7.42 -6.33 8.19
N TRP A 269 7.36 -5.15 7.58
CA TRP A 269 6.20 -4.71 6.81
C TRP A 269 6.09 -5.54 5.53
N ARG A 270 5.01 -6.32 5.40
CA ARG A 270 4.72 -7.09 4.19
C ARG A 270 3.69 -6.37 3.35
N ILE A 271 4.04 -6.10 2.09
CA ILE A 271 3.20 -5.35 1.17
C ILE A 271 1.81 -5.97 0.95
N GLY A 272 1.69 -7.30 0.94
CA GLY A 272 0.40 -7.97 0.74
C GLY A 272 -0.59 -7.72 1.88
N TYR A 273 -0.10 -7.74 3.13
CA TYR A 273 -0.91 -7.41 4.30
C TYR A 273 -1.23 -5.93 4.33
N TYR A 274 -0.26 -5.07 4.03
CA TYR A 274 -0.48 -3.63 3.95
C TYR A 274 -1.56 -3.27 2.93
N ILE A 275 -1.47 -3.75 1.69
CA ILE A 275 -2.46 -3.45 0.64
C ILE A 275 -3.84 -3.91 1.09
N SER A 276 -3.96 -5.15 1.58
CA SER A 276 -5.24 -5.71 2.03
C SER A 276 -5.85 -4.90 3.18
N PHE A 277 -5.01 -4.47 4.12
CA PHE A 277 -5.39 -3.60 5.23
C PHE A 277 -5.85 -2.23 4.70
N ALA A 278 -4.99 -1.53 3.96
CA ALA A 278 -5.23 -0.18 3.48
C ALA A 278 -6.48 -0.09 2.60
N THR A 279 -6.67 -1.02 1.65
CA THR A 279 -7.86 -0.99 0.77
C THR A 279 -9.15 -1.20 1.56
N THR A 280 -9.15 -2.17 2.49
CA THR A 280 -10.33 -2.46 3.32
C THR A 280 -10.61 -1.30 4.28
N PHE A 281 -9.56 -0.76 4.89
CA PHE A 281 -9.63 0.34 5.83
C PHE A 281 -10.19 1.61 5.17
N VAL A 282 -9.65 2.01 4.01
CA VAL A 282 -10.13 3.17 3.25
C VAL A 282 -11.59 2.98 2.84
N LEU A 283 -11.98 1.79 2.41
CA LEU A 283 -13.38 1.52 2.05
C LEU A 283 -14.32 1.64 3.26
N ILE A 284 -13.94 1.05 4.41
CA ILE A 284 -14.74 1.11 5.64
C ILE A 284 -14.94 2.56 6.07
N PHE A 285 -13.90 3.39 6.03
CA PHE A 285 -14.02 4.81 6.35
C PHE A 285 -14.91 5.57 5.37
N GLY A 286 -14.80 5.28 4.08
CA GLY A 286 -15.70 5.84 3.07
C GLY A 286 -17.17 5.54 3.40
N LEU A 287 -17.47 4.28 3.72
CA LEU A 287 -18.82 3.85 4.11
C LEU A 287 -19.26 4.42 5.46
N ALA A 288 -18.33 4.58 6.41
CA ALA A 288 -18.64 5.13 7.73
C ALA A 288 -19.06 6.61 7.67
N PHE A 289 -18.60 7.36 6.66
CA PHE A 289 -19.02 8.74 6.42
C PHE A 289 -20.45 8.86 5.87
N GLU A 290 -21.08 7.75 5.51
CA GLU A 290 -22.47 7.72 5.07
C GLU A 290 -23.48 7.48 6.20
N LEU A 291 -23.00 7.10 7.39
CA LEU A 291 -23.81 6.89 8.61
C LEU A 291 -24.14 8.22 9.28
#